data_AF-A0A9E7JW76-F1
#
_entry.id   AF-A0A9E7JW76-F1
#
_cell.length_a   1.000
_cell.length_b   1.000
_cell.length_c   1.000
_cell.angle_alpha   90.00
_cell.angle_beta   90.00
_cell.angle_gamma   90.00
#
_symmetry.space_group_name_H-M   'P 1'
#
loop_
_entity.id
_entity.type
_entity.pdbx_description
1 polymer ?
#
loop_
_entity_poly.entity_id
_entity_poly.type
_entity_poly.pdbx_seq_one_letter_code
_entity_poly.pdbx_strand_id
1 'polypeptide(L)'
;MPDAPISPILTEQGGVSKWGKEGMPLKAFDADLSNFDQVFGEFTKSETPEGSPSEPRQLKFLLFLADKDPSTNRSWCPDCNVAEPIIYEKLEASNSNLVLLRAYVGDRPTWRNPSHPWRVDPRFKLKGVPTLIRWENDAVAGRLEDYEAHIGDKIDSILASN
;
A
#
# COMPACT_ATOMS: atom_id res chain seq x y z
N MET A 1 -46.32 51.03 -20.24
CA MET A 1 -46.32 49.57 -20.00
C MET A 1 -44.87 49.09 -20.20
N PRO A 2 -44.40 48.12 -19.39
CA PRO A 2 -43.52 48.42 -18.27
C PRO A 2 -42.20 47.62 -18.32
N ASP A 3 -41.50 47.63 -17.18
CA ASP A 3 -40.58 46.61 -16.68
C ASP A 3 -39.07 46.76 -16.97
N ALA A 4 -38.35 47.10 -15.90
CA ALA A 4 -36.97 46.67 -15.71
C ALA A 4 -36.94 45.19 -15.30
N PRO A 5 -35.90 44.44 -15.67
CA PRO A 5 -35.13 43.77 -14.62
C PRO A 5 -33.60 43.70 -14.85
N ILE A 6 -32.86 44.16 -13.82
CA ILE A 6 -31.81 43.46 -13.04
C ILE A 6 -30.95 42.34 -13.71
N SER A 7 -29.65 42.65 -13.88
CA SER A 7 -28.41 41.82 -13.75
C SER A 7 -28.17 40.59 -14.67
N PRO A 8 -26.92 40.08 -14.88
CA PRO A 8 -25.70 40.32 -14.11
C PRO A 8 -24.41 40.64 -14.91
N ILE A 9 -23.43 41.00 -14.09
CA ILE A 9 -21.99 41.22 -14.29
C ILE A 9 -21.33 40.18 -15.22
N LEU A 10 -20.58 40.68 -16.20
CA LEU A 10 -19.61 39.92 -16.97
C LEU A 10 -18.37 39.69 -16.07
N THR A 11 -18.34 38.59 -15.33
CA THR A 11 -17.10 38.14 -14.67
C THR A 11 -16.24 37.41 -15.68
N GLU A 12 -15.00 37.83 -15.75
CA GLU A 12 -13.95 37.37 -16.63
C GLU A 12 -13.82 35.85 -16.71
N GLN A 13 -13.53 35.40 -17.93
CA GLN A 13 -12.91 34.11 -18.20
C GLN A 13 -11.53 34.08 -17.52
N GLY A 14 -11.26 33.05 -16.73
CA GLY A 14 -9.90 32.78 -16.29
C GLY A 14 -9.85 32.01 -14.98
N GLY A 15 -9.63 30.70 -15.08
CA GLY A 15 -9.27 29.90 -13.90
C GLY A 15 -9.77 28.47 -13.93
N VAL A 16 -9.45 27.70 -14.96
CA VAL A 16 -9.33 26.25 -14.78
C VAL A 16 -8.04 26.04 -13.99
N SER A 17 -8.17 26.11 -12.66
CA SER A 17 -7.10 25.76 -11.73
C SER A 17 -7.60 24.65 -10.83
N LYS A 18 -7.83 23.47 -11.42
CA LYS A 18 -7.80 22.21 -10.65
C LYS A 18 -6.51 21.48 -11.00
N TRP A 19 -5.39 22.10 -10.64
CA TRP A 19 -4.07 21.46 -10.68
C TRP A 19 -3.82 20.82 -9.32
N GLY A 20 -3.63 19.51 -9.35
CA GLY A 20 -3.36 18.66 -8.19
C GLY A 20 -4.47 17.64 -7.97
N LYS A 21 -4.22 16.37 -8.32
CA LYS A 21 -4.86 15.25 -7.59
C LYS A 21 -4.30 15.36 -6.17
N GLU A 22 -4.99 16.11 -5.31
CA GLU A 22 -4.69 16.18 -3.88
C GLU A 22 -4.70 14.74 -3.33
N GLY A 23 -3.63 14.41 -2.60
CA GLY A 23 -3.14 13.05 -2.37
C GLY A 23 -4.26 12.03 -2.13
N MET A 24 -4.38 11.07 -3.04
CA MET A 24 -5.24 9.93 -2.79
C MET A 24 -4.63 9.15 -1.63
N PRO A 25 -5.33 9.02 -0.49
CA PRO A 25 -4.81 8.26 0.64
C PRO A 25 -4.57 6.82 0.20
N LEU A 26 -3.42 6.28 0.60
CA LEU A 26 -3.04 4.91 0.31
C LEU A 26 -4.13 3.96 0.80
N LYS A 27 -4.76 3.22 -0.13
CA LYS A 27 -5.75 2.21 0.25
C LYS A 27 -5.01 1.02 0.86
N ALA A 28 -5.17 0.85 2.17
CA ALA A 28 -4.54 -0.23 2.93
C ALA A 28 -5.57 -1.22 3.50
N PHE A 29 -5.19 -2.49 3.55
CA PHE A 29 -5.88 -3.57 4.25
C PHE A 29 -4.99 -4.11 5.36
N ASP A 30 -5.58 -4.52 6.48
CA ASP A 30 -4.89 -5.18 7.58
C ASP A 30 -5.32 -6.63 7.67
N ALA A 31 -4.33 -7.51 7.84
CA ALA A 31 -4.55 -8.92 8.04
C ALA A 31 -3.62 -9.49 9.11
N ASP A 32 -4.10 -10.50 9.80
CA ASP A 32 -3.32 -11.38 10.68
C ASP A 32 -3.48 -12.83 10.21
N LEU A 33 -2.93 -13.79 10.94
CA LEU A 33 -3.02 -15.22 10.62
C LEU A 33 -4.47 -15.76 10.55
N SER A 34 -5.43 -15.13 11.22
CA SER A 34 -6.81 -15.62 11.32
C SER A 34 -7.69 -15.19 10.15
N ASN A 35 -7.42 -14.03 9.54
CA ASN A 35 -8.25 -13.45 8.49
C ASN A 35 -7.52 -13.30 7.13
N PHE A 36 -6.24 -13.71 7.06
CA PHE A 36 -5.39 -13.48 5.90
C PHE A 36 -6.01 -13.92 4.58
N ASP A 37 -6.54 -15.15 4.48
CA ASP A 37 -7.03 -15.64 3.18
C ASP A 37 -8.24 -14.86 2.66
N GLN A 38 -9.10 -14.37 3.57
CA GLN A 38 -10.21 -13.50 3.19
C GLN A 38 -9.68 -12.15 2.69
N VAL A 39 -8.85 -11.48 3.50
CA VAL A 39 -8.32 -10.15 3.19
C VAL A 39 -7.43 -10.18 1.95
N PHE A 40 -6.63 -11.23 1.78
CA PHE A 40 -5.83 -11.48 0.59
C PHE A 40 -6.70 -11.69 -0.65
N GLY A 41 -7.82 -12.40 -0.51
CA GLY A 41 -8.82 -12.53 -1.58
C GLY A 41 -9.45 -11.20 -1.98
N GLU A 42 -9.75 -10.32 -1.02
CA GLU A 42 -10.27 -8.98 -1.28
C GLU A 42 -9.21 -8.06 -1.92
N PHE A 43 -7.98 -8.13 -1.45
CA PHE A 43 -6.82 -7.41 -2.00
C PHE A 43 -6.49 -7.85 -3.44
N THR A 44 -6.48 -9.14 -3.73
CA THR A 44 -6.22 -9.66 -5.08
C THR A 44 -7.34 -9.33 -6.06
N LYS A 45 -8.58 -9.21 -5.59
CA LYS A 45 -9.75 -8.77 -6.39
C LYS A 45 -9.94 -7.26 -6.40
N SER A 46 -9.18 -6.49 -5.62
CA SER A 46 -9.32 -5.05 -5.63
C SER A 46 -8.92 -4.53 -7.01
N GLU A 47 -9.86 -3.90 -7.68
CA GLU A 47 -9.61 -3.10 -8.87
C GLU A 47 -10.25 -1.74 -8.59
N THR A 48 -9.64 -0.66 -9.07
CA THR A 48 -10.35 0.61 -9.14
C THR A 48 -11.54 0.39 -10.06
N PRO A 49 -12.79 0.62 -9.59
CA PRO A 49 -13.97 0.51 -10.44
C PRO A 49 -13.99 1.71 -11.38
N GLU A 50 -13.19 1.67 -12.44
CA GLU A 50 -13.35 2.49 -13.64
C GLU A 50 -12.46 1.90 -14.74
N GLY A 51 -13.04 0.94 -15.46
CA GLY A 51 -12.50 0.35 -16.68
C GLY A 51 -12.51 1.34 -17.84
N SER A 52 -11.76 2.44 -17.69
CA SER A 52 -11.34 3.28 -18.81
C SER A 52 -10.01 2.72 -19.34
N PRO A 53 -9.84 2.49 -20.65
CA PRO A 53 -8.58 2.04 -21.27
C PRO A 53 -7.36 2.96 -21.05
N SER A 54 -7.51 4.01 -20.24
CA SER A 54 -6.55 5.09 -20.01
C SER A 54 -6.15 5.26 -18.53
N GLU A 55 -6.72 4.49 -17.59
CA GLU A 55 -6.30 4.55 -16.19
C GLU A 55 -5.09 3.63 -15.93
N PRO A 56 -4.10 4.07 -15.13
CA PRO A 56 -2.91 3.30 -14.83
C PRO A 56 -3.25 2.03 -14.02
N ARG A 57 -2.55 0.93 -14.34
CA ARG A 57 -2.62 -0.37 -13.64
C ARG A 57 -2.52 -0.14 -12.13
N GLN A 58 -3.45 -0.71 -11.35
CA GLN A 58 -3.38 -0.67 -9.90
C GLN A 58 -2.22 -1.55 -9.41
N LEU A 59 -1.21 -0.95 -8.78
CA LEU A 59 -0.10 -1.69 -8.18
C LEU A 59 -0.54 -2.33 -6.87
N LYS A 60 -0.11 -3.57 -6.63
CA LYS A 60 -0.48 -4.33 -5.43
C LYS A 60 0.74 -4.69 -4.63
N PHE A 61 0.78 -4.26 -3.37
CA PHE A 61 1.88 -4.54 -2.46
C PHE A 61 1.41 -5.33 -1.24
N LEU A 62 2.16 -6.35 -0.86
CA LEU A 62 2.04 -7.01 0.43
C LEU A 62 3.22 -6.61 1.31
N LEU A 63 2.94 -6.21 2.53
CA LEU A 63 3.95 -5.88 3.52
C LEU A 63 3.76 -6.76 4.75
N PHE A 64 4.69 -7.68 4.97
CA PHE A 64 4.72 -8.52 6.15
C PHE A 64 5.46 -7.81 7.28
N LEU A 65 4.79 -7.65 8.43
CA LEU A 65 5.28 -6.91 9.59
C LEU A 65 5.16 -7.75 10.86
N ALA A 66 6.00 -7.43 11.84
CA ALA A 66 5.85 -7.88 13.20
C ALA A 66 4.78 -7.07 13.94
N ASP A 67 3.98 -7.74 14.77
CA ASP A 67 2.95 -7.10 15.59
C ASP A 67 3.50 -5.94 16.43
N LYS A 68 2.62 -4.95 16.62
CA LYS A 68 2.89 -3.79 17.48
C LYS A 68 2.35 -4.03 18.87
N ASP A 69 3.15 -3.65 19.86
CA ASP A 69 2.69 -3.55 21.23
C ASP A 69 1.60 -2.47 21.32
N PRO A 70 0.38 -2.77 21.81
CA PRO A 70 -0.72 -1.80 21.84
C PRO A 70 -0.48 -0.59 22.74
N SER A 71 0.41 -0.70 23.73
CA SER A 71 0.71 0.38 24.67
C SER A 71 1.74 1.37 24.12
N THR A 72 2.69 0.90 23.32
CA THR A 72 3.77 1.73 22.76
C THR A 72 3.60 2.03 21.26
N ASN A 73 2.70 1.30 20.60
CA ASN A 73 2.52 1.28 19.15
C ASN A 73 3.83 0.97 18.38
N ARG A 74 4.76 0.24 19.01
CA ARG A 74 6.04 -0.17 18.41
C ARG A 74 6.06 -1.66 18.14
N SER A 75 6.68 -2.03 17.03
CA SER A 75 6.92 -3.42 16.70
C SER A 75 8.00 -4.01 17.59
N TRP A 76 7.86 -5.30 17.95
CA TRP A 76 8.93 -6.04 18.63
C TRP A 76 10.15 -6.28 17.71
N CYS A 77 10.01 -6.05 16.40
CA CYS A 77 11.08 -6.13 15.42
C CYS A 77 11.72 -4.75 15.19
N PRO A 78 13.02 -4.55 15.51
CA PRO A 78 13.72 -3.29 15.28
C PRO A 78 13.69 -2.85 13.81
N ASP A 79 13.90 -3.79 12.87
CA ASP A 79 13.94 -3.48 11.44
C ASP A 79 12.56 -3.04 10.92
N CYS A 80 11.46 -3.61 11.44
CA CYS A 80 10.11 -3.15 11.10
C CYS A 80 9.88 -1.70 11.52
N ASN A 81 10.36 -1.30 12.71
CA ASN A 81 10.22 0.09 13.19
C ASN A 81 10.98 1.10 12.32
N VAL A 82 12.04 0.67 11.63
CA VAL A 82 12.84 1.51 10.72
C VAL A 82 12.25 1.52 9.32
N ALA A 83 11.90 0.35 8.78
CA ALA A 83 11.46 0.22 7.39
C ALA A 83 10.02 0.69 7.15
N GLU A 84 9.09 0.38 8.06
CA GLU A 84 7.66 0.70 7.89
C GLU A 84 7.40 2.18 7.56
N PRO A 85 7.94 3.17 8.29
CA PRO A 85 7.70 4.58 7.96
C PRO A 85 8.26 4.97 6.58
N ILE A 86 9.43 4.44 6.20
CA ILE A 86 10.06 4.74 4.90
C ILE A 86 9.24 4.15 3.76
N ILE A 87 8.73 2.92 3.93
CA ILE A 87 7.87 2.27 2.95
C ILE A 87 6.60 3.09 2.77
N TYR A 88 5.94 3.51 3.84
CA TYR A 88 4.70 4.29 3.73
C TYR A 88 4.94 5.63 3.04
N GLU A 89 5.99 6.36 3.44
CA GLU A 89 6.37 7.62 2.82
C GLU A 89 6.55 7.47 1.31
N LYS A 90 7.29 6.44 0.87
CA LYS A 90 7.54 6.19 -0.56
C LYS A 90 6.29 5.76 -1.32
N LEU A 91 5.47 4.87 -0.75
CA LEU A 91 4.22 4.42 -1.37
C LEU A 91 3.25 5.59 -1.53
N GLU A 92 3.08 6.41 -0.50
CA GLU A 92 2.21 7.60 -0.53
C GLU A 92 2.74 8.68 -1.49
N ALA A 93 4.06 8.90 -1.54
CA ALA A 93 4.67 9.87 -2.44
C ALA A 93 4.70 9.44 -3.92
N SER A 94 4.48 8.16 -4.22
CA SER A 94 4.59 7.62 -5.59
C SER A 94 3.52 8.14 -6.56
N ASN A 95 2.47 8.81 -6.08
CA ASN A 95 1.28 9.23 -6.84
C ASN A 95 0.67 8.10 -7.72
N SER A 96 1.00 6.84 -7.44
CA SER A 96 0.57 5.69 -8.20
C SER A 96 -0.77 5.18 -7.66
N ASN A 97 -1.63 4.67 -8.53
CA ASN A 97 -2.81 3.93 -8.10
C ASN A 97 -2.32 2.61 -7.48
N LEU A 98 -2.25 2.53 -6.16
CA LEU A 98 -1.76 1.34 -5.49
C LEU A 98 -2.56 0.97 -4.25
N VAL A 99 -2.56 -0.33 -3.94
CA VAL A 99 -3.16 -0.92 -2.75
C VAL A 99 -2.08 -1.65 -1.95
N LEU A 100 -2.17 -1.52 -0.62
CA LEU A 100 -1.26 -2.17 0.32
C LEU A 100 -2.04 -3.17 1.19
N LEU A 101 -1.56 -4.39 1.31
CA LEU A 101 -2.00 -5.34 2.34
C LEU A 101 -0.89 -5.45 3.39
N ARG A 102 -1.21 -5.10 4.63
CA ARG A 102 -0.32 -5.25 5.79
C ARG A 102 -0.66 -6.55 6.50
N ALA A 103 0.30 -7.47 6.54
CA ALA A 103 0.15 -8.79 7.11
C ALA A 103 1.00 -8.91 8.37
N TYR A 104 0.34 -8.99 9.51
CA TYR A 104 0.96 -9.04 10.83
C TYR A 104 1.25 -10.50 11.22
N VAL A 105 2.53 -10.83 11.44
CA VAL A 105 3.00 -12.22 11.66
C VAL A 105 2.73 -12.74 13.08
N GLY A 106 2.12 -11.94 13.95
CA GLY A 106 1.95 -12.26 15.36
C GLY A 106 3.13 -11.80 16.22
N ASP A 107 3.13 -12.30 17.45
CA ASP A 107 4.20 -12.07 18.41
C ASP A 107 5.52 -12.75 18.02
N ARG A 108 6.60 -12.37 18.72
CA ARG A 108 7.94 -12.89 18.45
C ARG A 108 8.03 -14.43 18.59
N PRO A 109 7.44 -15.08 19.61
CA PRO A 109 7.37 -16.55 19.68
C PRO A 109 6.67 -17.19 18.49
N THR A 110 5.52 -16.66 18.08
CA THR A 110 4.75 -17.15 16.92
C THR A 110 5.62 -17.08 15.66
N TRP A 111 6.26 -15.94 15.40
CA TRP A 111 7.12 -15.77 14.23
C TRP A 111 8.37 -16.67 14.21
N ARG A 112 8.95 -16.92 15.38
CA ARG A 112 10.15 -17.76 15.52
C ARG A 112 9.88 -19.25 15.29
N ASN A 113 8.61 -19.68 15.30
CA ASN A 113 8.25 -21.04 14.96
C ASN A 113 8.61 -21.34 13.49
N PRO A 114 9.46 -22.34 13.19
CA PRO A 114 9.77 -22.71 11.81
C PRO A 114 8.54 -23.12 10.99
N SER A 115 7.50 -23.65 11.66
CA SER A 115 6.23 -24.05 11.06
C SER A 115 5.23 -22.89 10.93
N HIS A 116 5.68 -21.64 11.11
CA HIS A 116 4.83 -20.47 10.91
C HIS A 116 4.17 -20.51 9.52
N PRO A 117 2.85 -20.27 9.38
CA PRO A 117 2.14 -20.47 8.11
C PRO A 117 2.80 -19.78 6.92
N TRP A 118 3.20 -18.52 7.06
CA TRP A 118 3.84 -17.78 5.96
C TRP A 118 5.32 -18.10 5.72
N ARG A 119 5.98 -18.88 6.61
CA ARG A 119 7.32 -19.44 6.33
C ARG A 119 7.21 -20.66 5.42
N VAL A 120 6.18 -21.48 5.60
CA VAL A 120 5.96 -22.72 4.84
C VAL A 120 5.04 -22.53 3.63
N ASP A 121 4.31 -21.41 3.56
CA ASP A 121 3.44 -21.09 2.42
C ASP A 121 4.26 -20.99 1.12
N PRO A 122 3.94 -21.77 0.08
CA PRO A 122 4.69 -21.78 -1.17
C PRO A 122 4.62 -20.45 -1.95
N ARG A 123 3.61 -19.60 -1.69
CA ARG A 123 3.46 -18.27 -2.30
C ARG A 123 4.51 -17.30 -1.79
N PHE A 124 4.80 -17.34 -0.49
CA PHE A 124 5.61 -16.31 0.18
C PHE A 124 6.95 -16.82 0.67
N LYS A 125 7.04 -18.03 1.22
CA LYS A 125 8.26 -18.63 1.79
C LYS A 125 9.09 -17.61 2.59
N LEU A 126 8.44 -16.89 3.50
CA LEU A 126 9.06 -15.77 4.19
C LEU A 126 10.26 -16.22 5.03
N LYS A 127 11.36 -15.48 4.92
CA LYS A 127 12.58 -15.70 5.72
C LYS A 127 12.65 -14.78 6.92
N GLY A 128 12.23 -13.54 6.75
CA GLY A 128 12.33 -12.45 7.70
C GLY A 128 11.15 -11.48 7.63
N VAL A 129 11.09 -10.58 8.62
CA VAL A 129 10.25 -9.38 8.60
C VAL A 129 11.14 -8.18 8.94
N PRO A 130 10.94 -7.01 8.33
CA PRO A 130 9.91 -6.69 7.33
C PRO A 130 10.19 -7.33 5.97
N THR A 131 9.13 -7.67 5.23
CA THR A 131 9.25 -8.11 3.83
C THR A 131 8.18 -7.39 2.99
N LEU A 132 8.61 -6.62 2.00
CA LEU A 132 7.75 -5.96 1.02
C LEU A 132 7.74 -6.76 -0.28
N ILE A 133 6.57 -7.11 -0.78
CA ILE A 133 6.36 -7.84 -2.02
C ILE A 133 5.49 -7.02 -2.94
N ARG A 134 5.91 -6.93 -4.20
CA ARG A 134 5.03 -6.52 -5.31
C ARG A 134 4.36 -7.76 -5.87
N TRP A 135 3.03 -7.73 -5.92
CA TRP A 135 2.20 -8.85 -6.34
C TRP A 135 1.54 -8.58 -7.68
N GLU A 136 1.80 -9.43 -8.67
CA GLU A 136 1.23 -9.30 -10.00
C GLU A 136 0.95 -10.65 -10.63
N ASN A 137 -0.14 -10.73 -11.38
CA ASN A 137 -0.54 -11.93 -12.12
C ASN A 137 -0.48 -13.19 -11.24
N ASP A 138 -0.99 -13.07 -10.02
CA ASP A 138 -1.00 -14.11 -8.99
C ASP A 138 0.38 -14.67 -8.58
N ALA A 139 1.42 -13.85 -8.72
CA ALA A 139 2.80 -14.18 -8.35
C ALA A 139 3.56 -13.01 -7.73
N VAL A 140 4.70 -13.34 -7.10
CA VAL A 140 5.69 -12.36 -6.61
C VAL A 140 6.45 -11.79 -7.82
N ALA A 141 6.22 -10.53 -8.15
CA ALA A 141 6.92 -9.81 -9.22
C ALA A 141 8.19 -9.11 -8.74
N GLY A 142 8.21 -8.72 -7.46
CA GLY A 142 9.37 -8.10 -6.82
C GLY A 142 9.32 -8.30 -5.32
N ARG A 143 10.48 -8.24 -4.67
CA ARG A 143 10.61 -8.43 -3.23
C ARG A 143 11.77 -7.64 -2.64
N LEU A 144 11.55 -7.03 -1.48
CA LEU A 144 12.59 -6.49 -0.60
C LEU A 144 12.47 -7.18 0.77
N GLU A 145 13.54 -7.83 1.22
CA GLU A 145 13.61 -8.53 2.52
C GLU A 145 14.63 -7.83 3.44
N ASP A 146 14.55 -8.10 4.75
CA ASP A 146 15.58 -7.77 5.74
C ASP A 146 16.10 -6.31 5.65
N TYR A 147 17.40 -6.15 5.41
CA TYR A 147 18.09 -4.86 5.34
C TYR A 147 17.83 -4.10 4.02
N GLU A 148 17.01 -4.61 3.11
CA GLU A 148 16.70 -3.94 1.86
C GLU A 148 15.42 -3.13 1.95
N ALA A 149 14.49 -3.54 2.81
CA ALA A 149 13.15 -2.97 2.92
C ALA A 149 13.13 -1.53 3.47
N HIS A 150 14.23 -1.04 4.04
CA HIS A 150 14.39 0.35 4.50
C HIS A 150 15.16 1.23 3.51
N ILE A 151 15.63 0.69 2.39
CA ILE A 151 16.43 1.44 1.41
C ILE A 151 15.46 2.12 0.43
N GLY A 152 15.30 3.44 0.59
CA GLY A 152 14.39 4.26 -0.22
C GLY A 152 14.51 4.02 -1.73
N ASP A 153 15.73 4.01 -2.27
CA ASP A 153 15.97 3.82 -3.70
C ASP A 153 15.53 2.43 -4.21
N LYS A 154 15.58 1.41 -3.36
CA LYS A 154 15.08 0.07 -3.69
C LYS A 154 13.56 0.03 -3.70
N ILE A 155 12.91 0.78 -2.79
CA ILE A 155 11.46 0.94 -2.77
C ILE A 155 10.99 1.69 -4.03
N ASP A 156 11.71 2.74 -4.42
CA ASP A 156 11.45 3.45 -5.69
C ASP A 156 11.61 2.51 -6.90
N SER A 157 12.63 1.65 -6.86
CA SER A 157 12.89 0.67 -7.94
C SER A 157 11.78 -0.38 -8.07
N ILE A 158 11.28 -0.94 -6.95
CA ILE A 158 10.19 -1.91 -6.98
C ILE A 158 8.86 -1.25 -7.37
N LEU A 159 8.66 0.04 -7.07
CA LEU A 159 7.52 0.83 -7.56
C LEU A 159 7.57 1.03 -9.07
N ALA A 160 8.74 1.34 -9.62
CA ALA A 160 8.94 1.63 -11.04
C ALA A 160 9.06 0.38 -11.94
N SER A 161 9.13 -0.83 -11.37
CA SER A 161 9.19 -2.07 -12.14
C SER A 161 7.92 -2.25 -13.00
N ASN A 162 7.96 -3.06 -14.07
CA ASN A 162 6.88 -3.17 -15.07
C ASN A 162 6.25 -4.55 -15.06
#